data_AF-A0A0K8R5Q8-F1
#
_entry.id   AF-A0A0K8R5Q8-F1
#
_cell.length_a   1.000
_cell.length_b   1.000
_cell.length_c   1.000
_cell.angle_alpha   90.00
_cell.angle_beta   90.00
_cell.angle_gamma   90.00
#
_symmetry.space_group_name_H-M   'P 1'
#
loop_
_entity.id
_entity.type
_entity.pdbx_description
1 polymer ?
#
loop_
_entity_poly.entity_id
_entity_poly.type
_entity_poly.pdbx_seq_one_letter_code
_entity_poly.pdbx_strand_id
1 'polypeptide(L)'
;MPGFSLKLWTVALFSFCLAEREHGIVYPRMLESRSATGEKMLKINDDLTLTLQKSKVFTDSFLFSTTKDNEPIDYCVRAEDAERDIYHDPTHMASVKVTDEDGVEVEGILGQRLRVQPLPVAARNSEGLKAHRLYEIEAREAQHLPHDYGTPNATRDYVESRAGSTKFSMYEIPMAIYPEVWVVADSEFSKQFKFKEDKVITYFAVLMNAANLRYASLVYPKVQLRITGITMNKSPKEEPYIVKVEGHDKYRNILFKETLNKFNTYMKKYSLYNESDIVFLVTAKNMSEWVNNQLQSWTGGYAYVGTACSQWRVGMCEDRPTSYYGAYVFSHELAHNLGCNHDGDPAGDWVRGHIGSADCPWKDGYLMSYEMKDERQYRFSYCCQREIRNLYNRPEFRCLRERNLRATIRRSSKLPGRKTSLSNYCRRVYMYEPDMKANMSYGIRGVHDCKVQCVGRNNWWRLGVVDGTPCSRDKTKACILGECVKKMVISKEE
;
A
#
# COMPACT_ATOMS: atom_id res chain seq x y z
N MET A 1 53.42 -28.45 -25.07
CA MET A 1 52.34 -27.45 -25.20
C MET A 1 51.07 -28.05 -24.63
N PRO A 2 50.53 -27.54 -23.51
CA PRO A 2 49.39 -28.16 -22.84
C PRO A 2 48.07 -27.73 -23.51
N GLY A 3 47.22 -28.71 -23.80
CA GLY A 3 45.87 -28.50 -24.32
C GLY A 3 44.92 -28.06 -23.22
N PHE A 4 44.23 -26.95 -23.44
CA PHE A 4 43.17 -26.44 -22.59
C PHE A 4 41.95 -27.38 -22.64
N SER A 5 41.68 -28.08 -21.53
CA SER A 5 40.41 -28.75 -21.30
C SER A 5 39.41 -27.74 -20.74
N LEU A 6 38.47 -27.30 -21.58
CA LEU A 6 37.35 -26.43 -21.20
C LEU A 6 36.38 -27.22 -20.30
N LYS A 7 36.53 -27.15 -18.98
CA LYS A 7 35.49 -27.63 -18.05
C LYS A 7 34.34 -26.64 -18.08
N LEU A 8 33.24 -27.00 -18.75
CA LEU A 8 31.95 -26.34 -18.57
C LEU A 8 31.51 -26.52 -17.12
N TRP A 9 31.64 -25.46 -16.33
CA TRP A 9 30.91 -25.33 -15.08
C TRP A 9 29.48 -24.92 -15.41
N THR A 10 28.56 -25.88 -15.38
CA THR A 10 27.13 -25.58 -15.23
C THR A 10 26.95 -24.84 -13.91
N VAL A 11 26.89 -23.51 -14.00
CA VAL A 11 26.44 -22.65 -12.91
C VAL A 11 24.94 -22.91 -12.75
N ALA A 12 24.58 -23.75 -11.79
CA ALA A 12 23.22 -23.81 -11.29
C ALA A 12 22.91 -22.46 -10.62
N LEU A 13 22.25 -21.57 -11.35
CA LEU A 13 21.56 -20.41 -10.80
C LEU A 13 20.41 -20.95 -9.95
N PHE A 14 20.68 -21.27 -8.68
CA PHE A 14 19.64 -21.32 -7.68
C PHE A 14 19.16 -19.89 -7.42
N SER A 15 18.32 -19.38 -8.33
CA SER A 15 17.24 -18.51 -7.92
C SER A 15 16.46 -19.31 -6.88
N PHE A 16 16.25 -18.77 -5.69
CA PHE A 16 15.23 -19.31 -4.78
C PHE A 16 13.86 -19.12 -5.47
N CYS A 17 13.52 -20.03 -6.37
CA CYS A 17 12.16 -20.25 -6.82
C CYS A 17 11.38 -20.66 -5.57
N LEU A 18 10.36 -19.87 -5.20
CA LEU A 18 9.22 -20.52 -4.55
C LEU A 18 8.75 -21.60 -5.52
N ALA A 19 8.43 -22.78 -5.01
CA ALA A 19 7.70 -23.74 -5.81
C ALA A 19 6.27 -23.20 -5.96
N GLU A 20 6.05 -22.36 -6.97
CA GLU A 20 4.70 -22.09 -7.43
C GLU A 20 4.17 -23.41 -8.00
N ARG A 21 3.13 -23.95 -7.38
CA ARG A 21 2.46 -25.12 -7.93
C ARG A 21 1.41 -24.63 -8.90
N GLU A 22 1.66 -24.81 -10.20
CA GLU A 22 0.68 -24.49 -11.22
C GLU A 22 -0.52 -25.43 -11.13
N HIS A 23 -1.72 -24.86 -11.14
CA HIS A 23 -3.00 -25.57 -11.20
C HIS A 23 -3.63 -25.52 -12.60
N GLY A 24 -2.92 -24.90 -13.56
CA GLY A 24 -3.29 -24.89 -14.97
C GLY A 24 -3.85 -23.55 -15.44
N ILE A 25 -4.42 -23.59 -16.65
CA ILE A 25 -5.00 -22.44 -17.34
C ILE A 25 -6.52 -22.48 -17.16
N VAL A 26 -7.10 -21.36 -16.77
CA VAL A 26 -8.55 -21.18 -16.62
C VAL A 26 -9.04 -20.02 -17.49
N TYR A 27 -10.35 -19.99 -17.74
CA TYR A 27 -11.00 -19.01 -18.59
C TYR A 27 -12.19 -18.39 -17.84
N PRO A 28 -11.93 -17.41 -16.96
CA PRO A 28 -12.95 -16.80 -16.14
C PRO A 28 -14.03 -16.14 -16.99
N ARG A 29 -15.28 -16.18 -16.50
CA ARG A 29 -16.40 -15.52 -17.15
C ARG A 29 -17.40 -14.99 -16.15
N MET A 30 -18.00 -13.85 -16.47
CA MET A 30 -19.13 -13.32 -15.72
C MET A 30 -20.36 -14.20 -16.00
N LEU A 31 -21.12 -14.51 -14.97
CA LEU A 31 -22.41 -15.16 -15.09
C LEU A 31 -23.51 -14.12 -14.91
N GLU A 32 -24.58 -14.23 -15.68
CA GLU A 32 -25.78 -13.41 -15.48
C GLU A 32 -26.40 -13.73 -14.11
N SER A 33 -26.51 -12.71 -13.26
CA SER A 33 -27.09 -12.85 -11.93
C SER A 33 -28.62 -12.84 -12.02
N ARG A 34 -29.26 -13.83 -11.42
CA ARG A 34 -30.72 -13.83 -11.17
C ARG A 34 -31.06 -13.28 -9.77
N SER A 35 -30.07 -12.74 -9.04
CA SER A 35 -30.27 -12.22 -7.69
C SER A 35 -31.01 -10.88 -7.72
N ALA A 36 -31.94 -10.70 -6.79
CA ALA A 36 -32.62 -9.42 -6.58
C ALA A 36 -31.68 -8.32 -6.03
N THR A 37 -30.48 -8.70 -5.55
CA THR A 37 -29.47 -7.82 -4.95
C THR A 37 -28.50 -7.20 -5.96
N GLY A 38 -28.47 -7.69 -7.20
CA GLY A 38 -27.56 -7.19 -8.25
C GLY A 38 -26.11 -7.65 -8.10
N GLU A 39 -25.84 -8.66 -7.26
CA GLU A 39 -24.50 -9.21 -7.06
C GLU A 39 -24.00 -9.90 -8.33
N LYS A 40 -22.76 -9.60 -8.74
CA LYS A 40 -22.14 -10.20 -9.93
C LYS A 40 -21.52 -11.54 -9.56
N MET A 41 -21.74 -12.57 -10.37
CA MET A 41 -21.08 -13.87 -10.19
C MET A 41 -19.95 -14.04 -11.19
N LEU A 42 -18.80 -14.51 -10.73
CA LEU A 42 -17.62 -14.75 -11.54
C LEU A 42 -17.22 -16.22 -11.45
N LYS A 43 -17.41 -16.97 -12.53
CA LYS A 43 -16.93 -18.35 -12.63
C LYS A 43 -15.45 -18.31 -12.96
N ILE A 44 -14.60 -18.88 -12.10
CA ILE A 44 -13.16 -19.04 -12.37
C ILE A 44 -12.91 -20.34 -13.13
N ASN A 45 -13.47 -21.45 -12.63
CA ASN A 45 -13.46 -22.77 -13.26
C ASN A 45 -14.74 -23.54 -12.84
N ASP A 46 -14.81 -24.86 -13.09
CA ASP A 46 -16.01 -25.65 -12.77
C ASP A 46 -16.27 -25.79 -11.26
N ASP A 47 -15.23 -25.71 -10.43
CA ASP A 47 -15.31 -25.92 -8.99
C ASP A 47 -15.37 -24.61 -8.18
N LEU A 48 -14.99 -23.48 -8.78
CA LEU A 48 -14.87 -22.19 -8.12
C LEU A 48 -15.67 -21.10 -8.84
N THR A 49 -16.71 -20.62 -8.17
CA THR A 49 -17.50 -19.45 -8.58
C THR A 49 -17.55 -18.46 -7.42
N LEU A 50 -17.16 -17.22 -7.70
CA LEU A 50 -17.14 -16.14 -6.72
C LEU A 50 -18.42 -15.31 -6.78
N THR A 51 -18.93 -14.93 -5.62
CA THR A 51 -19.97 -13.91 -5.47
C THR A 51 -19.30 -12.57 -5.18
N LEU A 52 -19.29 -11.68 -6.17
CA LEU A 52 -18.50 -10.44 -6.12
C LEU A 52 -19.24 -9.33 -5.38
N GLN A 53 -18.66 -8.89 -4.27
CA GLN A 53 -19.08 -7.74 -3.48
C GLN A 53 -18.08 -6.59 -3.59
N LYS A 54 -18.58 -5.35 -3.58
CA LYS A 54 -17.72 -4.16 -3.61
C LYS A 54 -16.98 -3.99 -2.30
N SER A 55 -15.69 -3.67 -2.40
CA SER A 55 -14.83 -3.41 -1.25
C SER A 55 -14.65 -1.91 -1.04
N LYS A 56 -14.54 -1.51 0.23
CA LYS A 56 -14.06 -0.17 0.61
C LYS A 56 -12.79 -0.37 1.43
N VAL A 57 -11.64 0.00 0.89
CA VAL A 57 -10.30 -0.17 1.46
C VAL A 57 -9.51 1.13 1.59
N PHE A 58 -9.86 2.18 0.85
CA PHE A 58 -9.28 3.51 1.01
C PHE A 58 -10.19 4.39 1.87
N THR A 59 -9.63 5.50 2.37
CA THR A 59 -10.44 6.68 2.75
C THR A 59 -10.99 7.35 1.50
N ASP A 60 -12.09 8.13 1.62
CA ASP A 60 -12.83 8.68 0.47
C ASP A 60 -11.93 9.38 -0.57
N SER A 61 -10.86 10.02 -0.10
CA SER A 61 -9.68 10.35 -0.91
C SER A 61 -8.41 9.95 -0.15
N PHE A 62 -7.36 9.62 -0.89
CA PHE A 62 -6.05 9.26 -0.34
C PHE A 62 -4.92 9.89 -1.17
N LEU A 63 -3.74 9.98 -0.57
CA LEU A 63 -2.55 10.52 -1.23
C LEU A 63 -1.68 9.40 -1.81
N PHE A 64 -1.26 9.54 -3.05
CA PHE A 64 -0.20 8.73 -3.63
C PHE A 64 1.06 9.59 -3.81
N SER A 65 2.08 9.33 -3.00
CA SER A 65 3.34 10.06 -2.97
C SER A 65 4.42 9.28 -3.72
N THR A 66 5.15 9.93 -4.62
CA THR A 66 6.29 9.35 -5.33
C THR A 66 7.27 10.46 -5.71
N THR A 67 8.43 10.13 -6.27
CA THR A 67 9.31 11.12 -6.91
C THR A 67 9.10 11.20 -8.42
N LYS A 68 9.28 12.39 -9.00
CA LYS A 68 9.39 12.62 -10.45
C LYS A 68 10.51 13.63 -10.71
N ASP A 69 11.52 13.23 -11.45
CA ASP A 69 12.75 14.03 -11.68
C ASP A 69 13.44 14.47 -10.37
N ASN A 70 13.52 13.56 -9.40
CA ASN A 70 14.04 13.78 -8.04
C ASN A 70 13.24 14.77 -7.17
N GLU A 71 12.09 15.24 -7.63
CA GLU A 71 11.19 16.07 -6.83
C GLU A 71 10.03 15.23 -6.29
N PRO A 72 9.68 15.34 -4.99
CA PRO A 72 8.47 14.73 -4.45
C PRO A 72 7.21 15.25 -5.14
N ILE A 73 6.30 14.34 -5.50
CA ILE A 73 4.98 14.64 -6.03
C ILE A 73 3.93 13.82 -5.29
N ASP A 74 2.84 14.50 -4.93
CA ASP A 74 1.67 13.90 -4.31
C ASP A 74 0.49 13.98 -5.28
N TYR A 75 -0.11 12.84 -5.58
CA TYR A 75 -1.37 12.73 -6.32
C TYR A 75 -2.51 12.53 -5.34
N CYS A 76 -3.55 13.35 -5.46
CA CYS A 76 -4.82 13.08 -4.79
C CYS A 76 -5.62 12.08 -5.63
N VAL A 77 -5.96 10.93 -5.06
CA VAL A 77 -6.72 9.87 -5.72
C VAL A 77 -8.05 9.69 -5.00
N ARG A 78 -9.15 9.62 -5.76
CA ARG A 78 -10.46 9.32 -5.20
C ARG A 78 -10.59 7.80 -5.01
N ALA A 79 -11.13 7.38 -3.86
CA ALA A 79 -11.36 5.96 -3.60
C ALA A 79 -12.24 5.32 -4.68
N GLU A 80 -13.29 6.02 -5.11
CA GLU A 80 -14.23 5.56 -6.14
C GLU A 80 -13.53 5.11 -7.43
N ASP A 81 -12.47 5.83 -7.84
CA ASP A 81 -11.71 5.50 -9.06
C ASP A 81 -10.77 4.31 -8.82
N ALA A 82 -10.13 4.25 -7.65
CA ALA A 82 -9.18 3.20 -7.29
C ALA A 82 -9.84 1.85 -6.97
N GLU A 83 -11.07 1.88 -6.43
CA GLU A 83 -11.84 0.71 -6.00
C GLU A 83 -12.84 0.23 -7.06
N ARG A 84 -12.99 0.97 -8.17
CA ARG A 84 -13.98 0.70 -9.21
C ARG A 84 -13.97 -0.74 -9.68
N ASP A 85 -12.80 -1.36 -9.80
CA ASP A 85 -12.64 -2.71 -10.33
C ASP A 85 -12.28 -3.74 -9.25
N ILE A 86 -12.34 -3.36 -7.96
CA ILE A 86 -11.95 -4.20 -6.83
C ILE A 86 -13.18 -4.86 -6.20
N TYR A 87 -13.09 -6.17 -5.99
CA TYR A 87 -14.16 -6.98 -5.44
C TYR A 87 -13.62 -7.97 -4.40
N HIS A 88 -14.50 -8.46 -3.53
CA HIS A 88 -14.23 -9.60 -2.66
C HIS A 88 -15.36 -10.61 -2.66
N ASP A 89 -15.04 -11.82 -2.22
CA ASP A 89 -16.00 -12.85 -1.81
C ASP A 89 -15.59 -13.35 -0.40
N PRO A 90 -16.36 -13.02 0.65
CA PRO A 90 -16.07 -13.48 2.01
C PRO A 90 -16.07 -15.00 2.16
N THR A 91 -16.92 -15.71 1.42
CA THR A 91 -17.08 -17.17 1.51
C THR A 91 -15.82 -17.88 1.08
N HIS A 92 -15.21 -17.39 0.00
CA HIS A 92 -13.99 -17.95 -0.57
C HIS A 92 -12.70 -17.23 -0.10
N MET A 93 -12.82 -16.28 0.83
CA MET A 93 -11.70 -15.41 1.24
C MET A 93 -10.96 -14.78 0.05
N ALA A 94 -11.71 -14.43 -1.00
CA ALA A 94 -11.18 -13.95 -2.26
C ALA A 94 -11.17 -12.42 -2.32
N SER A 95 -10.10 -11.86 -2.88
CA SER A 95 -9.95 -10.43 -3.14
C SER A 95 -9.34 -10.28 -4.52
N VAL A 96 -10.07 -9.68 -5.46
CA VAL A 96 -9.70 -9.67 -6.87
C VAL A 96 -9.98 -8.33 -7.52
N LYS A 97 -9.13 -7.94 -8.47
CA LYS A 97 -9.47 -6.97 -9.50
C LYS A 97 -10.16 -7.70 -10.64
N VAL A 98 -11.30 -7.18 -11.11
CA VAL A 98 -12.06 -7.72 -12.24
C VAL A 98 -12.39 -6.60 -13.23
N THR A 99 -12.02 -6.79 -14.49
CA THR A 99 -12.38 -5.89 -15.61
C THR A 99 -13.01 -6.70 -16.74
N ASP A 100 -13.96 -6.12 -17.47
CA ASP A 100 -14.75 -6.80 -18.52
C ASP A 100 -14.81 -6.06 -19.87
N GLU A 101 -13.99 -5.02 -20.09
CA GLU A 101 -14.03 -4.18 -21.29
C GLU A 101 -13.69 -4.92 -22.61
N ASP A 102 -12.73 -5.85 -22.57
CA ASP A 102 -12.27 -6.66 -23.72
C ASP A 102 -12.21 -8.15 -23.32
N GLY A 103 -13.30 -8.64 -22.75
CA GLY A 103 -13.34 -9.94 -22.08
C GLY A 103 -12.82 -9.86 -20.65
N VAL A 104 -13.21 -10.86 -19.85
CA VAL A 104 -13.00 -10.88 -18.40
C VAL A 104 -11.52 -11.06 -18.09
N GLU A 105 -10.95 -10.13 -17.35
CA GLU A 105 -9.63 -10.25 -16.72
C GLU A 105 -9.77 -10.22 -15.20
N VAL A 106 -9.08 -11.16 -14.55
CA VAL A 106 -9.11 -11.36 -13.10
C VAL A 106 -7.68 -11.45 -12.57
N GLU A 107 -7.34 -10.60 -11.62
CA GLU A 107 -6.05 -10.65 -10.92
C GLU A 107 -6.29 -10.59 -9.41
N GLY A 108 -5.69 -11.49 -8.63
CA GLY A 108 -5.73 -11.39 -7.18
C GLY A 108 -5.65 -12.73 -6.44
N ILE A 109 -6.32 -12.74 -5.29
CA ILE A 109 -6.25 -13.79 -4.27
C ILE A 109 -7.57 -14.57 -4.26
N LEU A 110 -7.47 -15.90 -4.32
CA LEU A 110 -8.61 -16.82 -4.31
C LEU A 110 -8.54 -17.72 -3.06
N GLY A 111 -8.51 -17.10 -1.87
CA GLY A 111 -8.29 -17.80 -0.61
C GLY A 111 -6.84 -17.73 -0.13
N GLN A 112 -6.32 -18.78 0.51
CA GLN A 112 -4.99 -18.70 1.13
C GLN A 112 -3.84 -18.71 0.14
N ARG A 113 -3.75 -19.79 -0.62
CA ARG A 113 -2.59 -20.12 -1.45
C ARG A 113 -2.88 -19.87 -2.92
N LEU A 114 -4.14 -20.00 -3.31
CA LEU A 114 -4.54 -19.89 -4.70
C LEU A 114 -4.51 -18.42 -5.16
N ARG A 115 -3.92 -18.21 -6.33
CA ARG A 115 -3.79 -16.92 -7.01
C ARG A 115 -4.25 -17.05 -8.44
N VAL A 116 -4.81 -15.98 -8.96
CA VAL A 116 -5.21 -15.86 -10.36
C VAL A 116 -4.56 -14.64 -10.96
N GLN A 117 -4.02 -14.79 -12.17
CA GLN A 117 -3.41 -13.70 -12.92
C GLN A 117 -3.70 -13.88 -14.41
N PRO A 118 -4.00 -12.80 -15.15
CA PRO A 118 -4.15 -12.88 -16.60
C PRO A 118 -2.83 -13.28 -17.26
N LEU A 119 -2.92 -14.16 -18.26
CA LEU A 119 -1.79 -14.43 -19.16
C LEU A 119 -1.70 -13.33 -20.24
N PRO A 120 -0.50 -13.02 -20.78
CA PRO A 120 -0.36 -11.99 -21.80
C PRO A 120 -1.27 -12.17 -23.03
N VAL A 121 -1.68 -11.02 -23.58
CA VAL A 121 -2.82 -10.67 -24.48
C VAL A 121 -3.22 -11.62 -25.63
N ALA A 122 -2.43 -12.65 -25.99
CA ALA A 122 -2.73 -13.51 -27.15
C ALA A 122 -3.34 -14.89 -26.82
N ALA A 123 -3.41 -15.30 -25.54
CA ALA A 123 -3.96 -16.59 -25.17
C ALA A 123 -5.48 -16.49 -24.96
N ARG A 124 -6.27 -16.78 -26.01
CA ARG A 124 -7.73 -16.94 -25.92
C ARG A 124 -8.13 -18.37 -26.27
N ASN A 125 -9.22 -18.86 -25.68
CA ASN A 125 -9.82 -20.13 -26.13
C ASN A 125 -10.64 -19.93 -27.42
N SER A 126 -11.21 -21.02 -27.93
CA SER A 126 -12.10 -20.99 -29.11
C SER A 126 -13.35 -20.13 -28.94
N GLU A 127 -13.75 -19.84 -27.70
CA GLU A 127 -14.88 -18.97 -27.35
C GLU A 127 -14.45 -17.49 -27.18
N GLY A 128 -13.18 -17.17 -27.39
CA GLY A 128 -12.64 -15.82 -27.24
C GLY A 128 -12.37 -15.38 -25.79
N LEU A 129 -12.50 -16.28 -24.80
CA LEU A 129 -12.22 -15.99 -23.39
C LEU A 129 -10.71 -15.86 -23.14
N LYS A 130 -10.33 -14.90 -22.30
CA LYS A 130 -8.93 -14.65 -21.93
C LYS A 130 -8.41 -15.71 -20.97
N ALA A 131 -7.23 -16.25 -21.28
CA ALA A 131 -6.57 -17.25 -20.45
C ALA A 131 -5.98 -16.63 -19.19
N HIS A 132 -6.11 -17.34 -18.08
CA HIS A 132 -5.58 -16.97 -16.78
C HIS A 132 -4.77 -18.13 -16.21
N ARG A 133 -3.66 -17.80 -15.55
CA ARG A 133 -2.87 -18.77 -14.79
C ARG A 133 -3.45 -18.88 -13.39
N LEU A 134 -3.75 -20.11 -12.99
CA LEU A 134 -4.11 -20.45 -11.63
C LEU A 134 -2.89 -21.13 -10.98
N TYR A 135 -2.43 -20.60 -9.85
CA TYR A 135 -1.25 -21.14 -9.17
C TYR A 135 -1.37 -21.01 -7.66
N GLU A 136 -0.69 -21.90 -6.95
CA GLU A 136 -0.54 -21.83 -5.51
C GLU A 136 0.82 -21.24 -5.12
N ILE A 137 0.80 -20.40 -4.10
CA ILE A 137 2.00 -20.03 -3.35
C ILE A 137 2.19 -21.02 -2.17
N GLU A 138 3.42 -21.47 -1.96
CA GLU A 138 3.73 -22.26 -0.77
C GLU A 138 3.47 -21.44 0.50
N ALA A 139 2.72 -22.04 1.42
CA ALA A 139 2.66 -21.59 2.80
C ALA A 139 3.98 -21.94 3.47
N ARG A 140 4.76 -20.95 3.88
CA ARG A 140 5.92 -21.20 4.72
C ARG A 140 5.41 -21.54 6.12
N GLU A 141 5.41 -22.82 6.48
CA GLU A 141 5.24 -23.24 7.87
C GLU A 141 6.44 -22.72 8.66
N ALA A 142 6.23 -21.60 9.33
CA ALA A 142 7.21 -21.02 10.21
C ALA A 142 7.20 -21.81 11.51
N GLN A 143 8.21 -22.66 11.72
CA GLN A 143 8.47 -23.24 13.04
C GLN A 143 8.76 -22.07 13.99
N HIS A 144 7.85 -21.80 14.94
CA HIS A 144 7.91 -20.78 15.99
C HIS A 144 8.89 -19.63 15.72
N LEU A 145 8.43 -18.55 15.08
CA LEU A 145 9.20 -17.31 14.93
C LEU A 145 9.04 -16.47 16.20
N PRO A 146 10.02 -16.41 17.12
CA PRO A 146 9.85 -15.71 18.40
C PRO A 146 10.20 -14.21 18.31
N HIS A 147 10.45 -13.68 17.11
CA HIS A 147 11.13 -12.38 16.90
C HIS A 147 10.53 -11.52 15.77
N ASP A 148 9.33 -11.86 15.31
CA ASP A 148 8.51 -11.11 14.34
C ASP A 148 7.71 -9.96 14.98
N TYR A 149 7.74 -9.80 16.29
CA TYR A 149 7.26 -8.58 16.92
C TYR A 149 8.16 -8.17 18.08
N GLY A 150 8.01 -6.93 18.52
CA GLY A 150 8.70 -6.50 19.72
C GLY A 150 8.21 -5.16 20.25
N THR A 151 9.03 -4.61 21.13
CA THR A 151 8.81 -3.30 21.75
C THR A 151 9.92 -2.35 21.33
N PRO A 152 9.63 -1.06 21.17
CA PRO A 152 10.67 -0.05 20.96
C PRO A 152 11.73 -0.07 22.07
N ASN A 153 12.97 0.25 21.73
CA ASN A 153 14.07 0.39 22.69
C ASN A 153 14.05 1.78 23.36
N ALA A 154 12.95 2.10 24.03
CA ALA A 154 12.71 3.35 24.75
C ALA A 154 12.07 3.05 26.12
N THR A 155 12.21 3.96 27.08
CA THR A 155 11.37 3.95 28.29
C THR A 155 9.94 4.33 27.88
N ARG A 156 8.93 3.65 28.45
CA ARG A 156 7.49 3.80 28.15
C ARG A 156 7.13 5.19 27.62
N ASP A 157 6.70 5.25 26.38
CA ASP A 157 6.25 6.51 25.78
C ASP A 157 4.76 6.75 26.01
N TYR A 158 4.42 8.02 26.25
CA TYR A 158 3.03 8.45 26.33
C TYR A 158 2.40 8.33 24.94
N VAL A 159 1.36 7.51 24.83
CA VAL A 159 0.54 7.41 23.63
C VAL A 159 -0.05 8.79 23.32
N GLU A 160 0.16 9.28 22.10
CA GLU A 160 -0.20 10.64 21.72
C GLU A 160 -1.69 10.69 21.39
N SER A 161 -2.47 11.43 22.18
CA SER A 161 -3.84 11.78 21.80
C SER A 161 -3.81 12.75 20.63
N ARG A 162 -4.37 12.37 19.48
CA ARG A 162 -4.57 13.26 18.30
C ARG A 162 -5.69 14.28 18.48
N ALA A 163 -6.39 14.24 19.61
CA ALA A 163 -7.58 15.03 19.82
C ALA A 163 -7.28 16.43 20.36
N GLY A 164 -7.84 17.45 19.69
CA GLY A 164 -7.99 18.78 20.27
C GLY A 164 -8.87 18.74 21.53
N SER A 165 -8.59 19.64 22.47
CA SER A 165 -9.21 19.73 23.79
C SER A 165 -10.75 19.83 23.72
N THR A 166 -11.42 18.69 23.73
CA THR A 166 -12.87 18.57 23.82
C THR A 166 -13.18 17.68 25.02
N LYS A 167 -13.71 18.29 26.09
CA LYS A 167 -14.22 17.60 27.28
C LYS A 167 -15.56 16.96 26.94
N PHE A 168 -15.64 15.64 26.76
CA PHE A 168 -16.94 14.97 26.65
C PHE A 168 -16.98 13.55 27.23
N SER A 169 -18.25 13.15 27.47
CA SER A 169 -18.82 12.07 28.27
C SER A 169 -18.39 10.64 27.91
N MET A 170 -18.39 9.78 28.93
CA MET A 170 -17.88 8.41 29.02
C MET A 170 -18.61 7.33 28.18
N TYR A 171 -19.50 7.63 27.23
CA TYR A 171 -20.55 6.65 26.87
C TYR A 171 -20.78 6.19 25.41
N GLU A 172 -19.96 6.53 24.42
CA GLU A 172 -20.07 5.86 23.11
C GLU A 172 -18.74 5.30 22.62
N ILE A 173 -18.39 4.13 23.16
CA ILE A 173 -17.36 3.28 22.56
C ILE A 173 -17.89 2.79 21.20
N PRO A 174 -17.21 3.08 20.08
CA PRO A 174 -17.71 2.70 18.78
C PRO A 174 -17.67 1.17 18.61
N MET A 175 -18.74 0.64 18.02
CA MET A 175 -18.85 -0.78 17.66
C MET A 175 -17.91 -1.17 16.52
N ALA A 176 -17.39 -0.18 15.79
CA ALA A 176 -16.45 -0.37 14.69
C ALA A 176 -15.33 0.68 14.74
N ILE A 177 -14.10 0.27 14.47
CA ILE A 177 -12.94 1.14 14.29
C ILE A 177 -12.40 0.99 12.88
N TYR A 178 -11.74 2.05 12.41
CA TYR A 178 -11.25 2.13 11.04
C TYR A 178 -9.80 2.61 11.01
N PRO A 179 -8.85 1.76 11.44
CA PRO A 179 -7.46 2.17 11.55
C PRO A 179 -6.93 2.69 10.20
N GLU A 180 -6.36 3.90 10.24
CA GLU A 180 -5.83 4.63 9.09
C GLU A 180 -4.36 4.24 8.82
N VAL A 181 -4.11 3.53 7.72
CA VAL A 181 -2.82 2.97 7.36
C VAL A 181 -2.20 3.73 6.19
N TRP A 182 -1.00 4.26 6.39
CA TRP A 182 -0.15 4.77 5.30
C TRP A 182 0.82 3.69 4.86
N VAL A 183 0.71 3.24 3.61
CA VAL A 183 1.55 2.17 3.08
C VAL A 183 2.78 2.76 2.40
N VAL A 184 3.97 2.22 2.64
CA VAL A 184 5.22 2.60 1.97
C VAL A 184 5.75 1.39 1.23
N ALA A 185 5.87 1.49 -0.09
CA ALA A 185 6.54 0.50 -0.93
C ALA A 185 8.00 0.89 -1.16
N ASP A 186 8.92 -0.02 -0.92
CA ASP A 186 10.32 0.18 -1.30
C ASP A 186 10.50 0.10 -2.83
N SER A 187 11.67 0.53 -3.30
CA SER A 187 12.00 0.59 -4.72
C SER A 187 12.17 -0.79 -5.34
N GLU A 188 12.52 -1.81 -4.57
CA GLU A 188 12.63 -3.18 -5.08
C GLU A 188 11.24 -3.74 -5.40
N PHE A 189 10.28 -3.47 -4.53
CA PHE A 189 8.88 -3.80 -4.71
C PHE A 189 8.29 -3.01 -5.88
N SER A 190 8.46 -1.69 -5.86
CA SER A 190 7.89 -0.77 -6.86
C SER A 190 8.43 -1.01 -8.28
N LYS A 191 9.69 -1.46 -8.40
CA LYS A 191 10.33 -1.80 -9.67
C LYS A 191 9.60 -2.91 -10.42
N GLN A 192 9.01 -3.89 -9.73
CA GLN A 192 8.28 -4.99 -10.38
C GLN A 192 7.01 -4.51 -11.09
N PHE A 193 6.42 -3.42 -10.61
CA PHE A 193 5.30 -2.74 -11.27
C PHE A 193 5.75 -1.70 -12.30
N LYS A 194 7.05 -1.68 -12.65
CA LYS A 194 7.67 -0.70 -13.56
C LYS A 194 7.42 0.74 -13.10
N PHE A 195 7.28 0.94 -11.78
CA PHE A 195 6.96 2.22 -11.16
C PHE A 195 5.67 2.87 -11.69
N LYS A 196 4.68 2.06 -12.09
CA LYS A 196 3.36 2.52 -12.53
C LYS A 196 2.44 2.71 -11.34
N GLU A 197 1.93 3.93 -11.17
CA GLU A 197 1.12 4.31 -10.01
C GLU A 197 -0.19 3.51 -9.92
N ASP A 198 -0.90 3.34 -11.03
CA ASP A 198 -2.17 2.60 -11.12
C ASP A 198 -2.03 1.13 -10.68
N LYS A 199 -0.91 0.51 -11.04
CA LYS A 199 -0.61 -0.89 -10.69
C LYS A 199 -0.30 -1.05 -9.21
N VAL A 200 0.48 -0.15 -8.63
CA VAL A 200 0.79 -0.18 -7.19
C VAL A 200 -0.46 0.11 -6.35
N ILE A 201 -1.28 1.09 -6.75
CA ILE A 201 -2.57 1.38 -6.10
C ILE A 201 -3.48 0.15 -6.12
N THR A 202 -3.65 -0.46 -7.30
CA THR A 202 -4.48 -1.67 -7.47
C THR A 202 -3.99 -2.80 -6.56
N TYR A 203 -2.68 -3.04 -6.53
CA TYR A 203 -2.10 -4.12 -5.74
C TYR A 203 -2.39 -3.94 -4.24
N PHE A 204 -2.15 -2.73 -3.71
CA PHE A 204 -2.44 -2.47 -2.30
C PHE A 204 -3.94 -2.46 -1.98
N ALA A 205 -4.80 -2.11 -2.94
CA ALA A 205 -6.25 -2.28 -2.78
C ALA A 205 -6.63 -3.74 -2.57
N VAL A 206 -6.12 -4.65 -3.43
CA VAL A 206 -6.36 -6.10 -3.33
C VAL A 206 -5.76 -6.67 -2.04
N LEU A 207 -4.54 -6.27 -1.68
CA LEU A 207 -3.85 -6.72 -0.46
C LEU A 207 -4.59 -6.28 0.81
N MET A 208 -4.97 -5.00 0.90
CA MET A 208 -5.71 -4.46 2.05
C MET A 208 -7.10 -5.08 2.17
N ASN A 209 -7.76 -5.32 1.05
CA ASN A 209 -9.06 -6.00 1.04
C ASN A 209 -8.93 -7.45 1.56
N ALA A 210 -7.88 -8.16 1.16
CA ALA A 210 -7.59 -9.50 1.66
C ALA A 210 -7.25 -9.51 3.16
N ALA A 211 -6.61 -8.46 3.67
CA ALA A 211 -6.44 -8.27 5.10
C ALA A 211 -7.81 -8.05 5.77
N ASN A 212 -8.63 -7.14 5.25
CA ASN A 212 -9.97 -6.86 5.79
C ASN A 212 -10.88 -8.09 5.86
N LEU A 213 -10.75 -9.06 4.94
CA LEU A 213 -11.44 -10.35 5.02
C LEU A 213 -11.06 -11.15 6.28
N ARG A 214 -9.80 -11.08 6.72
CA ARG A 214 -9.33 -11.72 7.96
C ARG A 214 -9.80 -10.96 9.19
N TYR A 215 -9.69 -9.62 9.14
CA TYR A 215 -10.19 -8.73 10.20
C TYR A 215 -11.70 -8.81 10.40
N ALA A 216 -12.46 -9.30 9.41
CA ALA A 216 -13.90 -9.53 9.55
C ALA A 216 -14.25 -10.57 10.64
N SER A 217 -13.30 -11.40 11.09
CA SER A 217 -13.51 -12.28 12.24
C SER A 217 -13.56 -11.53 13.58
N LEU A 218 -13.11 -10.27 13.62
CA LEU A 218 -13.24 -9.38 14.78
C LEU A 218 -14.62 -8.74 14.75
N VAL A 219 -15.50 -9.16 15.65
CA VAL A 219 -16.89 -8.71 15.73
C VAL A 219 -17.08 -7.55 16.71
N TYR A 220 -16.21 -7.41 17.72
CA TYR A 220 -16.23 -6.27 18.62
C TYR A 220 -14.83 -5.87 19.13
N PRO A 221 -14.36 -4.66 18.79
CA PRO A 221 -14.93 -3.81 17.75
C PRO A 221 -14.80 -4.50 16.39
N LYS A 222 -15.73 -4.22 15.46
CA LYS A 222 -15.48 -4.51 14.05
C LYS A 222 -14.28 -3.68 13.59
N VAL A 223 -13.31 -4.30 12.93
CA VAL A 223 -12.12 -3.60 12.43
C VAL A 223 -12.16 -3.58 10.91
N GLN A 224 -12.02 -2.40 10.32
CA GLN A 224 -11.85 -2.26 8.87
C GLN A 224 -10.74 -1.27 8.58
N LEU A 225 -9.58 -1.79 8.17
CA LEU A 225 -8.41 -1.03 7.80
C LEU A 225 -8.69 -0.14 6.59
N ARG A 226 -8.14 1.09 6.62
CA ARG A 226 -8.28 2.11 5.58
C ARG A 226 -6.93 2.61 5.12
N ILE A 227 -6.63 2.54 3.83
CA ILE A 227 -5.45 3.21 3.27
C ILE A 227 -5.72 4.71 3.18
N THR A 228 -4.92 5.52 3.88
CA THR A 228 -4.94 7.00 3.80
C THR A 228 -3.90 7.55 2.84
N GLY A 229 -2.88 6.76 2.54
CA GLY A 229 -1.92 7.10 1.51
C GLY A 229 -0.95 5.96 1.18
N ILE A 230 -0.29 6.11 0.04
CA ILE A 230 0.72 5.19 -0.49
C ILE A 230 1.94 6.01 -0.85
N THR A 231 3.11 5.66 -0.33
CA THR A 231 4.41 6.14 -0.82
C THR A 231 5.04 5.07 -1.70
N MET A 232 5.36 5.41 -2.94
CA MET A 232 6.10 4.56 -3.86
C MET A 232 7.52 5.11 -4.04
N ASN A 233 8.51 4.45 -3.43
CA ASN A 233 9.91 4.81 -3.62
C ASN A 233 10.42 4.30 -4.98
N LYS A 234 11.19 5.12 -5.69
CA LYS A 234 11.74 4.79 -7.02
C LYS A 234 13.21 4.41 -6.99
N SER A 235 13.91 4.70 -5.90
CA SER A 235 15.32 4.35 -5.78
C SER A 235 15.78 4.14 -4.34
N PRO A 236 16.88 3.39 -4.11
CA PRO A 236 17.46 3.22 -2.78
C PRO A 236 17.87 4.53 -2.07
N LYS A 237 18.05 5.63 -2.80
CA LYS A 237 18.36 6.94 -2.21
C LYS A 237 17.18 7.52 -1.42
N GLU A 238 15.96 7.10 -1.74
CA GLU A 238 14.71 7.48 -1.07
C GLU A 238 14.44 6.61 0.16
N GLU A 239 15.29 5.60 0.40
CA GLU A 239 15.14 4.60 1.47
C GLU A 239 16.31 4.64 2.47
N PRO A 240 16.71 5.80 3.04
CA PRO A 240 17.86 5.87 3.94
C PRO A 240 17.64 5.11 5.27
N TYR A 241 16.42 4.65 5.49
CA TYR A 241 16.04 3.83 6.64
C TYR A 241 16.32 2.33 6.44
N ILE A 242 16.53 1.86 5.21
CA ILE A 242 16.82 0.44 4.95
C ILE A 242 18.25 0.12 5.34
N VAL A 243 18.41 -0.81 6.29
CA VAL A 243 19.73 -1.28 6.76
C VAL A 243 20.07 -2.58 6.04
N LYS A 244 20.94 -2.49 5.05
CA LYS A 244 21.42 -3.67 4.30
C LYS A 244 22.40 -4.48 5.12
N VAL A 245 22.49 -5.77 4.82
CA VAL A 245 23.52 -6.66 5.35
C VAL A 245 24.73 -6.67 4.40
N GLU A 246 25.88 -6.18 4.88
CA GLU A 246 27.12 -6.15 4.10
C GLU A 246 27.53 -7.55 3.64
N GLY A 247 27.93 -7.70 2.37
CA GLY A 247 28.30 -8.99 1.78
C GLY A 247 27.11 -9.87 1.34
N HIS A 248 25.86 -9.47 1.61
CA HIS A 248 24.65 -10.21 1.27
C HIS A 248 23.75 -9.50 0.23
N ASP A 249 24.28 -8.51 -0.50
CA ASP A 249 23.52 -7.72 -1.48
C ASP A 249 22.86 -8.58 -2.57
N LYS A 250 23.50 -9.68 -2.97
CA LYS A 250 22.97 -10.63 -3.98
C LYS A 250 21.59 -11.16 -3.61
N TYR A 251 21.34 -11.37 -2.32
CA TYR A 251 20.10 -11.91 -1.79
C TYR A 251 19.18 -10.80 -1.25
N ARG A 252 19.60 -9.53 -1.37
CA ARG A 252 18.84 -8.35 -0.93
C ARG A 252 18.46 -8.43 0.55
N ASN A 253 19.34 -8.95 1.40
CA ASN A 253 19.07 -9.05 2.84
C ASN A 253 19.11 -7.68 3.54
N ILE A 254 18.20 -7.47 4.47
CA ILE A 254 18.11 -6.29 5.33
C ILE A 254 17.98 -6.71 6.79
N LEU A 255 18.53 -5.90 7.70
CA LEU A 255 18.36 -6.08 9.14
C LEU A 255 17.02 -5.46 9.56
N PHE A 256 16.02 -6.28 9.90
CA PHE A 256 14.65 -5.79 10.06
C PHE A 256 14.45 -4.92 11.30
N LYS A 257 15.08 -5.25 12.45
CA LYS A 257 14.95 -4.48 13.70
C LYS A 257 15.49 -3.06 13.53
N GLU A 258 16.68 -2.96 12.95
CA GLU A 258 17.38 -1.71 12.66
C GLU A 258 16.67 -0.91 11.58
N THR A 259 16.16 -1.60 10.55
CA THR A 259 15.36 -0.98 9.49
C THR A 259 14.08 -0.38 10.06
N LEU A 260 13.30 -1.11 10.86
CA LEU A 260 12.05 -0.60 11.43
C LEU A 260 12.31 0.60 12.36
N ASN A 261 13.38 0.55 13.17
CA ASN A 261 13.75 1.67 14.02
C ASN A 261 14.15 2.94 13.22
N LYS A 262 15.00 2.79 12.20
CA LYS A 262 15.35 3.92 11.32
C LYS A 262 14.15 4.40 10.51
N PHE A 263 13.27 3.50 10.09
CA PHE A 263 12.05 3.82 9.37
C PHE A 263 11.12 4.68 10.23
N ASN A 264 10.90 4.29 11.49
CA ASN A 264 10.15 5.09 12.46
C ASN A 264 10.71 6.52 12.58
N THR A 265 12.03 6.63 12.74
CA THR A 265 12.72 7.92 12.87
C THR A 265 12.62 8.75 11.61
N TYR A 266 12.72 8.12 10.44
CA TYR A 266 12.64 8.79 9.16
C TYR A 266 11.22 9.32 8.88
N MET A 267 10.20 8.49 9.11
CA MET A 267 8.82 8.85 8.80
C MET A 267 8.26 9.97 9.69
N LYS A 268 8.75 10.11 10.94
CA LYS A 268 8.41 11.24 11.84
C LYS A 268 8.65 12.63 11.25
N LYS A 269 9.48 12.75 10.22
CA LYS A 269 9.76 14.03 9.52
C LYS A 269 8.58 14.52 8.68
N TYR A 270 7.65 13.63 8.33
CA TYR A 270 6.53 13.93 7.45
C TYR A 270 5.24 14.10 8.26
N SER A 271 4.43 15.11 7.91
CA SER A 271 3.16 15.36 8.60
C SER A 271 2.21 14.16 8.53
N LEU A 272 2.27 13.37 7.44
CA LEU A 272 1.49 12.15 7.24
C LEU A 272 1.64 11.13 8.39
N TYR A 273 2.80 11.10 9.05
CA TYR A 273 3.07 10.17 10.15
C TYR A 273 2.21 10.51 11.38
N ASN A 274 1.92 11.80 11.58
CA ASN A 274 1.05 12.26 12.65
C ASN A 274 -0.44 12.19 12.28
N GLU A 275 -0.75 11.99 11.01
CA GLU A 275 -2.10 11.90 10.47
C GLU A 275 -2.59 10.46 10.28
N SER A 276 -1.70 9.46 10.27
CA SER A 276 -2.03 8.05 9.99
C SER A 276 -1.83 7.19 11.22
N ASP A 277 -2.83 6.39 11.64
CA ASP A 277 -2.72 5.52 12.82
C ASP A 277 -1.59 4.50 12.69
N ILE A 278 -1.27 4.04 11.49
CA ILE A 278 -0.15 3.12 11.26
C ILE A 278 0.60 3.55 10.00
N VAL A 279 1.93 3.52 10.02
CA VAL A 279 2.77 3.68 8.83
C VAL A 279 3.49 2.36 8.56
N PHE A 280 3.18 1.73 7.44
CA PHE A 280 3.52 0.33 7.20
C PHE A 280 4.41 0.15 5.97
N LEU A 281 5.60 -0.42 6.14
CA LEU A 281 6.56 -0.65 5.06
C LEU A 281 6.35 -2.04 4.44
N VAL A 282 6.10 -2.09 3.13
CA VAL A 282 6.07 -3.34 2.35
C VAL A 282 7.33 -3.40 1.48
N THR A 283 8.12 -4.46 1.67
CA THR A 283 9.43 -4.61 1.05
C THR A 283 9.51 -5.90 0.23
N ALA A 284 10.19 -5.85 -0.91
CA ALA A 284 10.56 -7.05 -1.70
C ALA A 284 11.98 -7.55 -1.36
N LYS A 285 12.56 -7.07 -0.26
CA LYS A 285 13.86 -7.47 0.28
C LYS A 285 13.69 -8.56 1.33
N ASN A 286 14.76 -9.31 1.60
CA ASN A 286 14.74 -10.39 2.58
C ASN A 286 15.06 -9.83 3.98
N MET A 287 14.06 -9.74 4.84
CA MET A 287 14.17 -9.44 6.25
C MET A 287 15.02 -10.50 6.95
N SER A 288 15.96 -10.03 7.75
CA SER A 288 16.93 -10.89 8.42
C SER A 288 17.41 -10.31 9.74
N GLU A 289 17.96 -11.18 10.58
CA GLU A 289 18.64 -10.81 11.81
C GLU A 289 19.84 -11.72 12.06
N TRP A 290 20.77 -11.25 12.89
CA TRP A 290 21.89 -12.07 13.36
C TRP A 290 21.49 -12.80 14.64
N VAL A 291 21.48 -14.13 14.59
CA VAL A 291 21.26 -15.01 15.75
C VAL A 291 22.48 -15.91 15.88
N ASN A 292 23.17 -15.85 17.02
CA ASN A 292 24.38 -16.65 17.28
C ASN A 292 25.41 -16.56 16.13
N ASN A 293 25.66 -15.34 15.63
CA ASN A 293 26.55 -15.05 14.48
C ASN A 293 26.15 -15.72 13.15
N GLN A 294 24.91 -16.20 13.03
CA GLN A 294 24.34 -16.68 11.77
C GLN A 294 23.24 -15.73 11.30
N LEU A 295 23.27 -15.39 10.02
CA LEU A 295 22.23 -14.57 9.42
C LEU A 295 21.00 -15.44 9.16
N GLN A 296 19.90 -15.11 9.81
CA GLN A 296 18.63 -15.83 9.70
C GLN A 296 17.63 -14.98 8.91
N SER A 297 16.90 -15.60 7.98
CA SER A 297 15.94 -14.94 7.06
C SER A 297 14.57 -15.62 7.07
N TRP A 298 14.17 -16.09 8.25
CA TRP A 298 12.88 -16.75 8.46
C TRP A 298 11.73 -15.76 8.76
N THR A 299 12.06 -14.56 9.21
CA THR A 299 11.10 -13.53 9.64
C THR A 299 10.50 -12.83 8.42
N GLY A 300 9.20 -12.98 8.21
CA GLY A 300 8.50 -12.31 7.12
C GLY A 300 7.97 -10.92 7.46
N GLY A 301 7.92 -10.54 8.74
CA GLY A 301 7.31 -9.30 9.21
C GLY A 301 7.86 -8.86 10.57
N TYR A 302 7.74 -7.57 10.86
CA TYR A 302 8.12 -7.01 12.14
C TYR A 302 7.30 -5.77 12.48
N ALA A 303 6.62 -5.79 13.63
CA ALA A 303 5.85 -4.66 14.14
C ALA A 303 6.09 -4.39 15.62
N TYR A 304 5.89 -3.13 16.01
CA TYR A 304 5.84 -2.77 17.43
C TYR A 304 4.42 -2.97 17.98
N VAL A 305 4.31 -3.73 19.07
CA VAL A 305 3.00 -4.11 19.61
C VAL A 305 2.29 -2.94 20.30
N GLY A 306 1.01 -2.76 19.96
CA GLY A 306 0.10 -1.79 20.57
C GLY A 306 0.51 -0.34 20.37
N THR A 307 1.14 -0.01 19.25
CA THR A 307 1.72 1.31 18.98
C THR A 307 0.94 2.20 18.03
N ALA A 308 -0.22 1.80 17.50
CA ALA A 308 -0.98 2.61 16.53
C ALA A 308 -1.17 4.09 16.95
N CYS A 309 -1.49 4.36 18.22
CA CYS A 309 -1.64 5.75 18.70
C CYS A 309 -0.36 6.36 19.31
N SER A 310 0.80 5.71 19.22
CA SER A 310 2.05 6.20 19.84
C SER A 310 3.04 6.72 18.80
N GLN A 311 4.15 7.30 19.26
CA GLN A 311 5.27 7.71 18.39
C GLN A 311 6.09 6.53 17.82
N TRP A 312 5.57 5.31 17.89
CA TRP A 312 6.19 4.07 17.40
C TRP A 312 5.25 3.29 16.48
N ARG A 313 4.32 4.00 15.81
CA ARG A 313 3.21 3.47 15.00
C ARG A 313 3.63 2.86 13.66
N VAL A 314 4.70 2.07 13.65
CA VAL A 314 5.25 1.44 12.45
C VAL A 314 5.17 -0.08 12.50
N GLY A 315 5.04 -0.68 11.33
CA GLY A 315 5.21 -2.10 11.08
C GLY A 315 5.81 -2.31 9.69
N MET A 316 6.29 -3.51 9.41
CA MET A 316 6.76 -3.87 8.09
C MET A 316 6.57 -5.34 7.77
N CYS A 317 6.44 -5.66 6.48
CA CYS A 317 6.45 -7.05 6.02
C CYS A 317 7.16 -7.20 4.68
N GLU A 318 7.67 -8.41 4.47
CA GLU A 318 8.02 -8.92 3.15
C GLU A 318 6.75 -9.15 2.34
N ASP A 319 6.78 -8.74 1.08
CA ASP A 319 5.86 -9.24 0.09
C ASP A 319 6.58 -9.39 -1.26
N ARG A 320 6.29 -10.50 -1.93
CA ARG A 320 6.81 -10.75 -3.27
C ARG A 320 5.85 -10.07 -4.24
N PRO A 321 6.29 -9.02 -4.97
CA PRO A 321 5.41 -8.26 -5.83
C PRO A 321 4.65 -9.17 -6.81
N THR A 322 3.42 -8.82 -7.13
CA THR A 322 2.49 -9.56 -8.01
C THR A 322 1.94 -10.88 -7.48
N SER A 323 2.46 -11.41 -6.36
CA SER A 323 2.03 -12.71 -5.81
C SER A 323 1.02 -12.61 -4.66
N TYR A 324 0.92 -11.46 -3.99
CA TYR A 324 0.17 -11.31 -2.73
C TYR A 324 0.57 -12.34 -1.66
N TYR A 325 1.84 -12.73 -1.64
CA TYR A 325 2.40 -13.65 -0.65
C TYR A 325 2.31 -13.06 0.76
N GLY A 326 2.58 -11.77 0.89
CA GLY A 326 2.55 -11.02 2.12
C GLY A 326 1.15 -10.84 2.73
N ALA A 327 0.05 -11.29 2.09
CA ALA A 327 -1.30 -11.06 2.62
C ALA A 327 -1.52 -11.60 4.03
N TYR A 328 -0.92 -12.73 4.36
CA TYR A 328 -0.94 -13.30 5.72
C TYR A 328 -0.19 -12.40 6.69
N VAL A 329 1.10 -12.16 6.40
CA VAL A 329 2.01 -11.42 7.29
C VAL A 329 1.57 -9.96 7.44
N PHE A 330 1.19 -9.29 6.36
CA PHE A 330 0.63 -7.94 6.39
C PHE A 330 -0.55 -7.83 7.36
N SER A 331 -1.43 -8.84 7.40
CA SER A 331 -2.55 -8.86 8.34
C SER A 331 -2.10 -9.12 9.78
N HIS A 332 -1.13 -10.02 9.97
CA HIS A 332 -0.55 -10.38 11.26
C HIS A 332 0.15 -9.18 11.92
N GLU A 333 1.03 -8.51 11.19
CA GLU A 333 1.82 -7.38 11.70
C GLU A 333 0.97 -6.14 12.00
N LEU A 334 -0.05 -5.86 11.18
CA LEU A 334 -1.01 -4.80 11.49
C LEU A 334 -1.79 -5.11 12.77
N ALA A 335 -2.04 -6.40 13.09
CA ALA A 335 -2.71 -6.78 14.33
C ALA A 335 -1.79 -6.60 15.55
N HIS A 336 -0.49 -6.84 15.40
CA HIS A 336 0.50 -6.44 16.41
C HIS A 336 0.43 -4.94 16.70
N ASN A 337 0.42 -4.08 15.68
CA ASN A 337 0.28 -2.62 15.90
C ASN A 337 -1.01 -2.24 16.65
N LEU A 338 -2.10 -2.99 16.47
CA LEU A 338 -3.37 -2.81 17.19
C LEU A 338 -3.38 -3.46 18.59
N GLY A 339 -2.34 -4.23 18.93
CA GLY A 339 -2.09 -4.77 20.26
C GLY A 339 -2.36 -6.25 20.45
N CYS A 340 -2.46 -7.04 19.38
CA CYS A 340 -2.48 -8.49 19.54
C CYS A 340 -1.08 -9.01 19.82
N ASN A 341 -0.90 -9.82 20.85
CA ASN A 341 0.25 -10.72 20.97
C ASN A 341 0.00 -11.97 20.12
N HIS A 342 1.05 -12.79 20.00
CA HIS A 342 0.86 -14.16 19.56
C HIS A 342 -0.04 -14.95 20.51
N ASP A 343 -0.79 -15.90 19.95
CA ASP A 343 -1.56 -16.85 20.76
C ASP A 343 -0.61 -17.72 21.59
N GLY A 344 -0.71 -17.65 22.91
CA GLY A 344 0.14 -18.37 23.86
C GLY A 344 1.15 -17.46 24.57
N ASP A 345 1.32 -16.22 24.10
CA ASP A 345 2.28 -15.30 24.70
C ASP A 345 1.69 -14.54 25.90
N PRO A 346 2.50 -14.32 26.96
CA PRO A 346 2.06 -13.59 28.15
C PRO A 346 1.85 -12.10 27.84
N ALA A 347 1.31 -11.37 28.82
CA ALA A 347 1.20 -9.92 28.74
C ALA A 347 2.59 -9.26 28.65
N GLY A 348 2.73 -8.25 27.80
CA GLY A 348 3.93 -7.42 27.73
C GLY A 348 3.86 -6.21 28.66
N ASP A 349 5.00 -5.76 29.18
CA ASP A 349 5.09 -4.61 30.09
C ASP A 349 5.15 -3.24 29.40
N TRP A 350 5.36 -3.23 28.09
CA TRP A 350 5.50 -2.01 27.28
C TRP A 350 4.19 -1.22 27.20
N VAL A 351 3.11 -1.87 26.76
CA VAL A 351 1.80 -1.25 26.67
C VAL A 351 1.14 -1.33 28.04
N ARG A 352 0.87 -0.17 28.66
CA ARG A 352 0.22 -0.14 29.98
C ARG A 352 -1.09 -0.93 29.94
N GLY A 353 -1.19 -1.95 30.79
CA GLY A 353 -2.37 -2.80 30.93
C GLY A 353 -2.66 -3.68 29.71
N HIS A 354 -1.64 -4.04 28.94
CA HIS A 354 -1.67 -5.22 28.08
C HIS A 354 -2.07 -6.45 28.90
N ILE A 355 -2.79 -7.38 28.28
CA ILE A 355 -3.32 -8.57 28.98
C ILE A 355 -2.74 -9.87 28.44
N GLY A 356 -2.15 -9.86 27.25
CA GLY A 356 -1.57 -11.03 26.62
C GLY A 356 -2.63 -11.98 26.06
N SER A 357 -2.11 -13.07 25.51
CA SER A 357 -2.85 -14.11 24.81
C SER A 357 -2.47 -15.52 25.28
N ALA A 358 -1.90 -15.64 26.49
CA ALA A 358 -1.46 -16.90 27.09
C ALA A 358 -2.55 -17.96 27.25
N ASP A 359 -3.82 -17.56 27.32
CA ASP A 359 -4.98 -18.44 27.39
C ASP A 359 -5.51 -18.89 26.02
N CYS A 360 -4.99 -18.37 24.91
CA CYS A 360 -5.21 -18.91 23.57
C CYS A 360 -4.06 -19.84 23.18
N PRO A 361 -4.27 -21.16 23.02
CA PRO A 361 -3.19 -22.07 22.65
C PRO A 361 -2.62 -21.76 21.26
N TRP A 362 -1.29 -21.61 21.16
CA TRP A 362 -0.58 -21.50 19.88
C TRP A 362 -0.99 -22.57 18.86
N LYS A 363 -1.20 -23.80 19.35
CA LYS A 363 -1.54 -24.97 18.53
C LYS A 363 -2.95 -24.92 17.94
N ASP A 364 -3.79 -23.96 18.32
CA ASP A 364 -5.11 -23.79 17.70
C ASP A 364 -5.04 -23.24 16.28
N GLY A 365 -3.91 -22.67 15.85
CA GLY A 365 -3.70 -22.36 14.44
C GLY A 365 -4.45 -21.13 13.94
N TYR A 366 -4.79 -20.19 14.82
CA TYR A 366 -5.34 -18.89 14.42
C TYR A 366 -4.25 -17.98 13.81
N LEU A 367 -4.64 -16.89 13.18
CA LEU A 367 -3.76 -15.97 12.43
C LEU A 367 -2.59 -15.40 13.24
N MET A 368 -2.72 -15.30 14.58
CA MET A 368 -1.63 -14.88 15.48
C MET A 368 -0.72 -16.03 15.94
N SER A 369 -0.88 -17.20 15.34
CA SER A 369 0.04 -18.34 15.43
C SER A 369 0.61 -18.63 14.03
N TYR A 370 1.69 -19.40 13.92
CA TYR A 370 2.21 -19.85 12.61
C TYR A 370 1.73 -21.25 12.20
N GLU A 371 0.73 -21.79 12.90
CA GLU A 371 0.23 -23.15 12.71
C GLU A 371 -0.88 -23.19 11.64
N MET A 372 -0.48 -23.49 10.40
CA MET A 372 -1.38 -23.49 9.24
C MET A 372 -2.17 -24.80 9.09
N LYS A 373 -3.08 -25.08 10.02
CA LYS A 373 -3.79 -26.38 10.11
C LYS A 373 -5.11 -26.45 9.33
N ASP A 374 -5.94 -25.42 9.47
CA ASP A 374 -7.30 -25.38 8.92
C ASP A 374 -7.75 -23.92 8.70
N GLU A 375 -9.04 -23.69 8.47
CA GLU A 375 -9.60 -22.36 8.22
C GLU A 375 -9.39 -21.33 9.34
N ARG A 376 -9.05 -21.75 10.56
CA ARG A 376 -8.75 -20.85 11.70
C ARG A 376 -7.57 -19.93 11.40
N GLN A 377 -6.64 -20.34 10.56
CA GLN A 377 -5.47 -19.53 10.17
C GLN A 377 -5.85 -18.24 9.42
N TYR A 378 -7.11 -18.10 8.99
CA TYR A 378 -7.63 -16.87 8.36
C TYR A 378 -8.40 -15.97 9.33
N ARG A 379 -8.50 -16.37 10.60
CA ARG A 379 -9.28 -15.69 11.61
C ARG A 379 -8.37 -15.34 12.77
N PHE A 380 -8.68 -14.23 13.42
CA PHE A 380 -8.08 -13.91 14.71
C PHE A 380 -8.75 -14.75 15.81
N SER A 381 -7.96 -15.17 16.78
CA SER A 381 -8.46 -15.80 18.01
C SER A 381 -9.30 -14.80 18.82
N TYR A 382 -10.04 -15.31 19.80
CA TYR A 382 -10.75 -14.44 20.74
C TYR A 382 -9.78 -13.60 21.59
N CYS A 383 -8.54 -14.05 21.79
CA CYS A 383 -7.55 -13.29 22.56
C CYS A 383 -7.12 -12.03 21.82
N CYS A 384 -6.77 -12.12 20.53
CA CYS A 384 -6.46 -10.93 19.74
C CYS A 384 -7.63 -9.92 19.73
N GLN A 385 -8.88 -10.39 19.56
CA GLN A 385 -10.05 -9.51 19.70
C GLN A 385 -10.12 -8.85 21.08
N ARG A 386 -9.91 -9.62 22.15
CA ARG A 386 -9.94 -9.13 23.53
C ARG A 386 -8.84 -8.11 23.80
N GLU A 387 -7.66 -8.28 23.23
CA GLU A 387 -6.55 -7.34 23.39
C GLU A 387 -6.82 -6.02 22.66
N ILE A 388 -7.26 -6.07 21.40
CA ILE A 388 -7.71 -4.88 20.67
C ILE A 388 -8.81 -4.18 21.47
N ARG A 389 -9.80 -4.93 21.95
CA ARG A 389 -10.92 -4.40 22.76
C ARG A 389 -10.45 -3.73 24.04
N ASN A 390 -9.44 -4.32 24.70
CA ASN A 390 -8.84 -3.80 25.92
C ASN A 390 -8.09 -2.49 25.68
N LEU A 391 -7.44 -2.32 24.53
CA LEU A 391 -6.64 -1.13 24.22
C LEU A 391 -7.47 0.01 23.62
N TYR A 392 -8.28 -0.22 22.58
CA TYR A 392 -8.94 0.87 21.85
C TYR A 392 -9.91 1.72 22.70
N ASN A 393 -10.45 1.13 23.76
CA ASN A 393 -11.36 1.78 24.71
C ASN A 393 -10.65 2.78 25.63
N ARG A 394 -9.33 2.79 25.66
CA ARG A 394 -8.55 3.63 26.55
C ARG A 394 -8.38 5.04 25.98
N PRO A 395 -8.25 6.07 26.83
CA PRO A 395 -7.99 7.44 26.38
C PRO A 395 -6.75 7.56 25.48
N GLU A 396 -5.73 6.75 25.75
CA GLU A 396 -4.49 6.66 24.99
C GLU A 396 -4.73 6.25 23.53
N PHE A 397 -5.66 5.33 23.28
CA PHE A 397 -5.93 4.80 21.94
C PHE A 397 -7.03 5.57 21.19
N ARG A 398 -7.22 6.84 21.54
CA ARG A 398 -8.27 7.70 20.97
C ARG A 398 -8.13 7.87 19.45
N CYS A 399 -6.94 7.77 18.88
CA CYS A 399 -6.73 7.87 17.43
C CYS A 399 -7.56 6.82 16.63
N LEU A 400 -7.74 5.62 17.18
CA LEU A 400 -8.52 4.55 16.53
C LEU A 400 -10.04 4.79 16.53
N ARG A 401 -10.51 5.68 17.42
CA ARG A 401 -11.93 6.03 17.58
C ARG A 401 -12.27 7.34 16.90
N GLU A 402 -11.29 8.21 16.72
CA GLU A 402 -11.47 9.54 16.17
C GLU A 402 -10.86 9.64 14.79
N ARG A 403 -11.74 9.80 13.80
CA ARG A 403 -11.30 10.09 12.45
C ARG A 403 -11.01 11.57 12.32
N ASN A 404 -9.81 11.90 11.87
CA ASN A 404 -9.57 13.20 11.27
C ASN A 404 -10.15 13.20 9.86
N LEU A 405 -11.48 13.35 9.76
CA LEU A 405 -12.15 13.58 8.48
C LEU A 405 -11.62 14.90 7.92
N ARG A 406 -10.54 14.87 7.13
CA ARG A 406 -10.25 15.94 6.19
C ARG A 406 -11.37 15.92 5.14
N ALA A 407 -12.47 16.57 5.46
CA ALA A 407 -13.58 16.81 4.53
C ALA A 407 -13.11 17.53 3.25
N THR A 408 -11.92 18.12 3.27
CA THR A 408 -11.24 18.61 2.07
C THR A 408 -9.73 18.53 2.26
N ILE A 409 -9.05 17.79 1.39
CA ILE A 409 -7.61 18.01 1.17
C ILE A 409 -7.43 19.50 0.86
N ARG A 410 -6.53 20.15 1.60
CA ARG A 410 -6.30 21.60 1.56
C ARG A 410 -6.07 22.03 0.10
N ARG A 411 -7.10 22.57 -0.55
CA ARG A 411 -7.00 23.05 -1.94
C ARG A 411 -5.87 24.07 -1.99
N SER A 412 -4.96 23.92 -2.95
CA SER A 412 -3.91 24.90 -3.18
C SER A 412 -4.56 26.27 -3.38
N SER A 413 -4.21 27.26 -2.55
CA SER A 413 -4.65 28.66 -2.75
C SER A 413 -4.07 29.32 -4.01
N LYS A 414 -3.32 28.55 -4.81
CA LYS A 414 -2.64 28.98 -6.02
C LYS A 414 -3.06 28.06 -7.17
N LEU A 415 -3.54 28.68 -8.25
CA LEU A 415 -3.85 28.01 -9.51
C LEU A 415 -2.60 27.37 -10.16
N PRO A 416 -2.75 26.33 -11.01
CA PRO A 416 -1.64 25.53 -11.55
C PRO A 416 -0.54 26.34 -12.24
N GLY A 417 -0.87 27.42 -12.96
CA GLY A 417 0.08 28.30 -13.64
C GLY A 417 0.96 29.14 -12.70
N ARG A 418 0.69 29.12 -11.39
CA ARG A 418 1.58 29.66 -10.35
C ARG A 418 2.51 28.61 -9.74
N LYS A 419 2.30 27.34 -10.06
CA LYS A 419 3.06 26.19 -9.55
C LYS A 419 4.06 25.63 -10.56
N THR A 420 4.04 26.11 -11.80
CA THR A 420 4.98 25.72 -12.86
C THR A 420 5.51 26.95 -13.60
N SER A 421 6.74 26.86 -14.13
CA SER A 421 7.26 27.86 -15.08
C SER A 421 6.82 27.54 -16.50
N LEU A 422 6.83 28.53 -17.40
CA LEU A 422 6.46 28.33 -18.80
C LEU A 422 7.36 27.30 -19.49
N SER A 423 8.67 27.34 -19.26
CA SER A 423 9.59 26.36 -19.83
C SER A 423 9.37 24.96 -19.26
N ASN A 424 9.06 24.84 -17.97
CA ASN A 424 8.68 23.54 -17.39
C ASN A 424 7.37 23.03 -18.02
N TYR A 425 6.37 23.91 -18.19
CA TYR A 425 5.13 23.56 -18.87
C TYR A 425 5.36 23.05 -20.30
N CYS A 426 6.17 23.76 -21.11
CA CYS A 426 6.56 23.32 -22.44
C CYS A 426 7.25 21.95 -22.47
N ARG A 427 8.20 21.70 -21.56
CA ARG A 427 8.87 20.39 -21.44
C ARG A 427 7.93 19.26 -21.05
N ARG A 428 6.91 19.55 -20.23
CA ARG A 428 5.95 18.54 -19.79
C ARG A 428 4.95 18.18 -20.88
N VAL A 429 4.49 19.16 -21.67
CA VAL A 429 3.54 18.91 -22.75
C VAL A 429 4.23 18.21 -23.93
N TYR A 430 5.45 18.62 -24.28
CA TYR A 430 6.24 18.01 -25.35
C TYR A 430 7.42 17.20 -24.80
N MET A 431 7.13 16.23 -23.93
CA MET A 431 8.16 15.48 -23.19
C MET A 431 9.11 14.64 -24.06
N TYR A 432 8.73 14.33 -25.29
CA TYR A 432 9.54 13.55 -26.23
C TYR A 432 10.44 14.42 -27.13
N GLU A 433 10.30 15.75 -27.04
CA GLU A 433 11.04 16.69 -27.88
C GLU A 433 12.23 17.29 -27.11
N PRO A 434 13.47 17.08 -27.59
CA PRO A 434 14.66 17.52 -26.88
C PRO A 434 14.76 19.06 -26.83
N ASP A 435 15.25 19.56 -25.70
CA ASP A 435 15.52 20.99 -25.45
C ASP A 435 14.32 21.93 -25.52
N MET A 436 13.10 21.39 -25.33
CA MET A 436 11.90 22.21 -25.34
C MET A 436 11.93 23.29 -24.24
N LYS A 437 11.67 24.54 -24.61
CA LYS A 437 11.57 25.65 -23.65
C LYS A 437 10.56 26.68 -24.12
N ALA A 438 10.10 27.53 -23.21
CA ALA A 438 9.25 28.64 -23.59
C ALA A 438 10.08 29.73 -24.28
N ASN A 439 9.56 30.27 -25.38
CA ASN A 439 10.07 31.50 -25.96
C ASN A 439 9.62 32.68 -25.10
N MET A 440 10.53 33.18 -24.25
CA MET A 440 10.23 34.29 -23.33
C MET A 440 9.98 35.63 -24.05
N SER A 441 10.35 35.73 -25.33
CA SER A 441 10.07 36.88 -26.18
C SER A 441 8.67 36.82 -26.82
N TYR A 442 7.94 35.72 -26.67
CA TYR A 442 6.58 35.58 -27.18
C TYR A 442 5.59 36.37 -26.31
N GLY A 443 5.13 37.53 -26.77
CA GLY A 443 4.21 38.38 -26.02
C GLY A 443 4.83 38.94 -24.73
N ILE A 444 4.03 39.02 -23.66
CA ILE A 444 4.45 39.59 -22.38
C ILE A 444 5.03 38.47 -21.51
N ARG A 445 6.36 38.46 -21.37
CA ARG A 445 7.10 37.44 -20.58
C ARG A 445 6.80 36.00 -21.02
N GLY A 446 6.68 35.77 -22.32
CA GLY A 446 6.45 34.43 -22.89
C GLY A 446 4.98 34.03 -23.00
N VAL A 447 4.04 34.95 -22.75
CA VAL A 447 2.59 34.71 -22.89
C VAL A 447 1.93 35.76 -23.79
N HIS A 448 1.17 35.30 -24.79
CA HIS A 448 0.30 36.11 -25.65
C HIS A 448 -1.06 35.43 -25.78
N ASP A 449 -2.16 36.14 -25.53
CA ASP A 449 -3.54 35.59 -25.53
C ASP A 449 -3.67 34.26 -24.78
N CYS A 450 -3.07 34.21 -23.59
CA CYS A 450 -3.01 33.01 -22.77
C CYS A 450 -2.50 31.77 -23.49
N LYS A 451 -1.57 31.99 -24.42
CA LYS A 451 -0.78 30.97 -25.07
C LYS A 451 0.70 31.21 -24.83
N VAL A 452 1.45 30.12 -24.77
CA VAL A 452 2.92 30.11 -24.77
C VAL A 452 3.40 29.52 -26.09
N GLN A 453 4.51 30.04 -26.60
CA GLN A 453 5.23 29.41 -27.70
C GLN A 453 6.35 28.54 -27.12
N CYS A 454 6.27 27.24 -27.34
CA CYS A 454 7.31 26.29 -26.98
C CYS A 454 8.23 26.08 -28.18
N VAL A 455 9.53 26.26 -27.99
CA VAL A 455 10.55 26.17 -29.02
C VAL A 455 11.53 25.06 -28.67
N GLY A 456 11.75 24.16 -29.63
CA GLY A 456 12.79 23.12 -29.62
C GLY A 456 13.95 23.51 -30.54
N ARG A 457 14.73 22.51 -30.96
CA ARG A 457 15.88 22.73 -31.87
C ARG A 457 15.45 23.18 -33.27
N ASN A 458 14.47 22.49 -33.85
CA ASN A 458 14.06 22.70 -35.25
C ASN A 458 12.55 22.95 -35.41
N ASN A 459 11.80 23.02 -34.31
CA ASN A 459 10.35 23.06 -34.28
C ASN A 459 9.84 24.01 -33.20
N TRP A 460 8.60 24.46 -33.38
CA TRP A 460 7.90 25.25 -32.38
C TRP A 460 6.41 24.94 -32.41
N TRP A 461 5.77 25.08 -31.25
CA TRP A 461 4.32 24.95 -31.12
C TRP A 461 3.75 26.05 -30.24
N ARG A 462 2.45 26.31 -30.39
CA ARG A 462 1.69 27.19 -29.49
C ARG A 462 0.72 26.35 -28.67
N LEU A 463 0.68 26.61 -27.37
CA LEU A 463 -0.19 25.93 -26.43
C LEU A 463 -0.93 26.95 -25.59
N GLY A 464 -2.19 26.67 -25.24
CA GLY A 464 -2.83 27.38 -24.14
C GLY A 464 -2.05 27.17 -22.84
N VAL A 465 -1.86 28.23 -22.05
CA VAL A 465 -1.25 28.12 -20.72
C VAL A 465 -2.30 27.72 -19.69
N VAL A 466 -1.89 26.98 -18.66
CA VAL A 466 -2.77 26.61 -17.55
C VAL A 466 -3.21 27.84 -16.74
N ASP A 467 -4.39 27.74 -16.14
CA ASP A 467 -4.98 28.81 -15.32
C ASP A 467 -4.05 29.26 -14.19
N GLY A 468 -4.00 30.57 -13.95
CA GLY A 468 -3.11 31.21 -12.98
C GLY A 468 -1.79 31.72 -13.55
N THR A 469 -1.46 31.38 -14.80
CA THR A 469 -0.23 31.82 -15.46
C THR A 469 -0.22 33.35 -15.61
N PRO A 470 0.80 34.08 -15.10
CA PRO A 470 0.86 35.54 -15.23
C PRO A 470 0.91 35.98 -16.71
N CYS A 471 0.04 36.90 -17.09
CA CYS A 471 -0.04 37.45 -18.44
C CYS A 471 0.17 38.98 -18.51
N SER A 472 0.54 39.61 -17.38
CA SER A 472 0.93 41.03 -17.31
C SER A 472 2.33 41.23 -16.72
N ARG A 473 2.97 42.37 -17.05
CA ARG A 473 4.34 42.70 -16.60
C ARG A 473 4.46 42.82 -15.08
N ASP A 474 3.46 43.41 -14.44
CA ASP A 474 3.33 43.58 -13.00
C ASP A 474 2.77 42.32 -12.27
N LYS A 475 2.43 41.26 -13.02
CA LYS A 475 1.83 40.00 -12.52
C LYS A 475 0.48 40.17 -11.81
N THR A 476 -0.21 41.29 -12.03
CA THR A 476 -1.56 41.59 -11.50
C THR A 476 -2.69 40.93 -12.30
N LYS A 477 -2.41 40.50 -13.54
CA LYS A 477 -3.32 39.69 -14.35
C LYS A 477 -2.81 38.26 -14.51
N ALA A 478 -3.74 37.33 -14.68
CA ALA A 478 -3.45 35.92 -14.93
C ALA A 478 -4.41 35.35 -15.97
N CYS A 479 -3.96 34.33 -16.67
CA CYS A 479 -4.80 33.56 -17.57
C CYS A 479 -5.81 32.73 -16.78
N ILE A 480 -7.09 32.88 -17.10
CA ILE A 480 -8.21 32.11 -16.53
C ILE A 480 -9.14 31.77 -17.69
N LEU A 481 -9.43 30.49 -17.90
CA LEU A 481 -10.31 30.02 -18.99
C LEU A 481 -9.90 30.56 -20.37
N GLY A 482 -8.60 30.74 -20.59
CA GLY A 482 -8.05 31.23 -21.86
C GLY A 482 -8.02 32.76 -22.01
N GLU A 483 -8.43 33.54 -21.01
CA GLU A 483 -8.43 35.01 -21.06
C GLU A 483 -7.49 35.64 -20.01
N CYS A 484 -6.84 36.75 -20.38
CA CYS A 484 -5.95 37.48 -19.48
C CYS A 484 -6.72 38.46 -18.59
N VAL A 485 -7.23 37.96 -17.45
CA VAL A 485 -8.10 38.71 -16.55
C VAL A 485 -7.37 39.20 -15.29
N LYS A 486 -7.98 40.16 -14.59
CA LYS A 486 -7.46 40.63 -13.30
C LYS A 486 -7.44 39.45 -12.32
N LYS A 487 -6.32 39.27 -11.62
CA LYS A 487 -6.07 38.10 -10.77
C LYS A 487 -7.23 37.89 -9.79
N MET A 488 -7.93 36.76 -9.93
CA MET A 488 -8.89 36.31 -8.94
C MET A 488 -8.17 36.02 -7.63
N VAL A 489 -8.61 36.65 -6.55
CA VAL A 489 -8.28 36.20 -5.20
C VAL A 489 -9.22 35.02 -4.95
N ILE A 490 -8.68 33.81 -4.90
CA ILE A 490 -9.47 32.66 -4.45
C ILE A 490 -9.77 32.93 -2.96
N SER A 491 -11.03 33.26 -2.65
CA SER A 491 -11.47 33.39 -1.25
C SER A 491 -11.21 32.07 -0.55
N LYS A 492 -10.65 32.14 0.65
CA LYS A 492 -10.74 31.03 1.60
C LYS A 492 -12.14 31.13 2.21
N GLU A 493 -13.17 30.75 1.46
CA GLU A 493 -14.48 30.51 2.06
C GLU A 493 -14.57 29.04 2.49
N GLU A 494 -15.27 28.86 3.59
CA GLU A 494 -15.08 27.93 4.72
C GLU A 494 -15.09 26.43 4.40
#